data_AF-A0A7M7NCG4-F1
#
_entry.id   AF-A0A7M7NCG4-F1
#
_cell.length_a   1.000
_cell.length_b   1.000
_cell.length_c   1.000
_cell.angle_alpha   90.00
_cell.angle_beta   90.00
_cell.angle_gamma   90.00
#
_symmetry.space_group_name_H-M   'P 1'
#
loop_
_entity.id
_entity.type
_entity.pdbx_description
1 polymer ?
#
loop_
_entity_poly.entity_id
_entity_poly.type
_entity_poly.pdbx_seq_one_letter_code
_entity_poly.pdbx_strand_id
1 'polypeptide(L)'
;MDVVSASYPNIQHLTINVKYQYQSDEESINSSDSLQLHHLEDLKFSNYLDHLGGELSIPAHNVKLSIPPGALEDSEKISIEVFTDLPNGINLQDNEVAASFGFRCFPSGSSFKKPLTLSIPHCAVINDNESVGMVLHFGSNDEGEIRRIPLDSNSYVIHADRIELQLDHFSWGILTMVYNWLFPATKRMLCTPFIPETLPVNQDCPTLRVRFYDQLPGLPEKILAEEESLKYKKIYPEEELIVKERSIDMSISCQSDESPSTQTKVITAKELMQHAKLSVCMTLLQRSSLVTLIITQEREITMTFSTDIKEASPLLGEVEQIITPLQSLSLREVPPICPLPGYRHEESPGALVPYVPTPETVQRSIAQQEELPYQHRLVDLNRDPDCLTDNQLVDISSKLPLDKFNPIAIKLGSTMTETENIRSTSNKAEEMYFTVLTRWKERTRAPRRQLIDVLRSVKLLGIVQSMGLEHDSSQEDSD
;
A
#
# COMPACT_ATOMS: atom_id res chain seq x y z
N MET A 1 5.44 -8.68 52.49
CA MET A 1 4.23 -9.48 52.24
C MET A 1 3.69 -9.02 50.89
N ASP A 2 3.88 -9.71 49.77
CA ASP A 2 4.57 -10.96 49.49
C ASP A 2 5.36 -10.83 48.18
N VAL A 3 6.54 -11.44 48.19
CA VAL A 3 7.41 -11.68 47.05
C VAL A 3 7.02 -13.03 46.48
N VAL A 4 6.80 -13.13 45.17
CA VAL A 4 6.98 -14.39 44.45
C VAL A 4 7.92 -14.13 43.28
N SER A 5 9.12 -14.65 43.45
CA SER A 5 10.18 -14.76 42.47
C SER A 5 9.94 -15.97 41.57
N ALA A 6 10.25 -15.82 40.28
CA ALA A 6 10.66 -16.94 39.44
C ALA A 6 12.02 -16.58 38.81
N SER A 7 13.02 -17.34 39.24
CA SER A 7 14.42 -17.31 38.81
C SER A 7 14.60 -18.20 37.60
N TYR A 8 15.33 -17.74 36.59
CA TYR A 8 16.00 -18.61 35.61
C TYR A 8 17.51 -18.39 35.73
N PRO A 9 18.30 -19.47 35.97
CA PRO A 9 19.75 -19.39 36.10
C PRO A 9 20.45 -19.52 34.74
N ASN A 10 21.62 -18.88 34.62
CA ASN A 10 22.56 -18.86 33.49
C ASN A 10 22.21 -17.99 32.27
N ILE A 11 22.69 -16.74 32.27
CA ILE A 11 23.50 -16.17 31.17
C ILE A 11 24.56 -15.28 31.83
N GLN A 12 25.81 -15.52 31.47
CA GLN A 12 26.97 -14.77 31.93
C GLN A 12 26.88 -13.30 31.49
N HIS A 13 27.30 -12.40 32.36
CA HIS A 13 27.44 -10.97 32.09
C HIS A 13 28.18 -10.69 30.77
N LEU A 14 27.48 -10.13 29.79
CA LEU A 14 28.10 -9.35 28.73
C LEU A 14 27.57 -7.91 28.85
N THR A 15 28.36 -7.06 29.49
CA THR A 15 28.11 -5.63 29.56
C THR A 15 28.39 -5.04 28.17
N ILE A 16 27.34 -4.72 27.41
CA ILE A 16 27.45 -3.83 26.25
C ILE A 16 26.88 -2.48 26.69
N ASN A 17 27.76 -1.49 26.78
CA ASN A 17 27.37 -0.08 26.95
C ASN A 17 26.71 0.40 25.66
N VAL A 18 25.39 0.56 25.67
CA VAL A 18 24.71 1.45 24.73
C VAL A 18 23.93 2.46 25.55
N LYS A 19 24.50 3.67 25.69
CA LYS A 19 23.80 4.82 26.23
C LYS A 19 22.90 5.38 25.13
N TYR A 20 21.60 5.14 25.22
CA TYR A 20 20.62 6.09 24.71
C TYR A 20 19.90 6.69 25.92
N GLN A 21 20.34 7.88 26.34
CA GLN A 21 19.54 8.74 27.19
C GLN A 21 18.93 9.81 26.29
N TYR A 22 17.62 9.71 26.02
CA TYR A 22 16.82 10.89 25.73
C TYR A 22 16.45 11.50 27.07
N GLN A 23 17.12 12.58 27.42
CA GLN A 23 16.71 13.47 28.50
C GLN A 23 16.44 14.81 27.83
N SER A 24 15.18 15.20 27.83
CA SER A 24 14.71 16.48 27.32
C SER A 24 15.27 17.58 28.21
N ASP A 25 16.14 18.42 27.66
CA ASP A 25 16.37 19.77 28.16
C ASP A 25 16.58 20.67 26.94
N GLU A 26 15.78 21.74 26.87
CA GLU A 26 15.86 22.80 25.87
C GLU A 26 17.24 23.47 25.92
N GLU A 27 18.00 23.49 24.81
CA GLU A 27 18.77 24.67 24.36
C GLU A 27 19.56 24.46 23.05
N SER A 28 19.39 25.43 22.14
CA SER A 28 20.20 25.78 20.97
C SER A 28 20.24 24.84 19.75
N ILE A 29 19.56 25.30 18.70
CA ILE A 29 19.45 24.67 17.37
C ILE A 29 20.76 24.86 16.59
N ASN A 30 21.42 23.76 16.22
CA ASN A 30 22.47 23.74 15.19
C ASN A 30 21.86 23.39 13.83
N SER A 31 22.25 24.15 12.80
CA SER A 31 21.73 24.10 11.41
C SER A 31 21.87 22.74 10.68
N SER A 32 22.60 21.78 11.24
CA SER A 32 22.74 20.42 10.67
C SER A 32 21.72 19.42 11.23
N ASP A 33 21.21 19.65 12.44
CA ASP A 33 20.17 18.79 13.04
C ASP A 33 18.80 19.07 12.44
N SER A 34 18.56 20.30 11.94
CA SER A 34 17.30 20.68 11.29
C SER A 34 17.03 19.90 10.00
N LEU A 35 18.06 19.48 9.26
CA LEU A 35 17.87 18.68 8.04
C LEU A 35 17.52 17.21 8.34
N GLN A 36 18.03 16.66 9.45
CA GLN A 36 17.64 15.31 9.89
C GLN A 36 16.25 15.30 10.55
N LEU A 37 15.88 16.37 11.26
CA LEU A 37 14.57 16.49 11.91
C LEU A 37 13.42 16.58 10.90
N HIS A 38 13.58 17.35 9.81
CA HIS A 38 12.52 17.49 8.80
C HIS A 38 12.23 16.19 8.02
N HIS A 39 13.21 15.30 7.82
CA HIS A 39 12.98 14.03 7.12
C HIS A 39 12.31 12.94 7.99
N LEU A 40 12.41 13.05 9.32
CA LEU A 40 11.74 12.13 10.26
C LEU A 40 10.26 12.48 10.46
N GLU A 41 9.90 13.76 10.32
CA GLU A 41 8.50 14.25 10.41
C GLU A 41 7.59 13.69 9.31
N ASP A 42 8.15 13.30 8.15
CA ASP A 42 7.38 12.76 7.02
C ASP A 42 7.03 11.27 7.13
N LEU A 43 7.65 10.54 8.05
CA LEU A 43 7.46 9.09 8.21
C LEU A 43 6.69 8.72 9.48
N LYS A 44 6.46 9.66 10.40
CA LYS A 44 5.80 9.42 11.67
C LYS A 44 4.89 10.56 12.06
N PHE A 45 3.67 10.23 12.45
CA PHE A 45 2.71 11.20 12.98
C PHE A 45 2.20 10.76 14.34
N SER A 46 2.02 11.71 15.27
CA SER A 46 1.48 11.44 16.60
C SER A 46 0.47 12.48 17.02
N ASN A 47 -0.61 12.04 17.67
CA ASN A 47 -1.62 12.93 18.24
C ASN A 47 -2.25 12.30 19.48
N TYR A 48 -2.84 13.13 20.34
CA TYR A 48 -3.69 12.65 21.44
C TYR A 48 -5.10 12.42 20.92
N LEU A 49 -5.63 11.22 21.13
CA LEU A 49 -7.01 10.87 20.82
C LEU A 49 -7.70 10.36 22.08
N ASP A 50 -8.98 10.67 22.22
CA ASP A 50 -9.80 10.24 23.36
C ASP A 50 -10.90 9.26 22.91
N HIS A 51 -11.88 9.02 23.78
CA HIS A 51 -13.02 8.17 23.49
C HIS A 51 -13.84 8.56 22.24
N LEU A 52 -13.72 9.79 21.73
CA LEU A 52 -14.36 10.19 20.46
C LEU A 52 -13.65 9.57 19.25
N GLY A 53 -12.45 9.02 19.42
CA GLY A 53 -11.62 8.51 18.36
C GLY A 53 -11.02 9.63 17.52
N GLY A 54 -10.73 9.34 16.25
CA GLY A 54 -10.16 10.31 15.33
C GLY A 54 -9.28 9.65 14.28
N GLU A 55 -8.51 10.47 13.57
CA GLU A 55 -7.69 10.03 12.46
C GLU A 55 -6.27 10.56 12.59
N LEU A 56 -5.31 9.69 12.29
CA LEU A 56 -3.90 10.03 12.11
C LEU A 56 -3.58 9.82 10.63
N SER A 57 -2.89 10.77 10.01
CA SER A 57 -2.48 10.65 8.62
C SER A 57 -1.02 11.04 8.45
N ILE A 58 -0.35 10.36 7.52
CA ILE A 58 0.95 10.74 6.99
C ILE A 58 0.71 11.16 5.52
N PRO A 59 0.41 12.45 5.25
CA PRO A 59 -0.05 12.88 3.93
C PRO A 59 0.93 12.59 2.81
N ALA A 60 2.24 12.77 3.05
CA ALA A 60 3.28 12.51 2.05
C ALA A 60 3.27 11.05 1.54
N HIS A 61 2.79 10.11 2.37
CA HIS A 61 2.77 8.68 2.08
C HIS A 61 1.35 8.14 1.87
N ASN A 62 0.32 8.99 1.88
CA ASN A 62 -1.10 8.62 1.81
C ASN A 62 -1.52 7.50 2.80
N VAL A 63 -0.88 7.44 3.97
CA VAL A 63 -1.21 6.46 5.01
C VAL A 63 -2.13 7.09 6.03
N LYS A 64 -3.17 6.37 6.42
CA LYS A 64 -4.17 6.86 7.38
C LYS A 64 -4.59 5.77 8.36
N LEU A 65 -4.56 6.08 9.65
CA LEU A 65 -5.09 5.26 10.73
C LEU A 65 -6.37 5.92 11.27
N SER A 66 -7.48 5.20 11.25
CA SER A 66 -8.78 5.66 11.72
C SER A 66 -9.17 4.89 12.98
N ILE A 67 -9.41 5.62 14.07
CA ILE A 67 -9.84 5.11 15.36
C ILE A 67 -11.31 5.46 15.55
N PRO A 68 -12.23 4.48 15.59
CA PRO A 68 -13.64 4.79 15.72
C PRO A 68 -13.99 5.26 17.15
N PRO A 69 -15.08 6.04 17.30
CA PRO A 69 -15.58 6.41 18.62
C PRO A 69 -15.86 5.20 19.52
N GLY A 70 -15.38 5.28 20.76
CA GLY A 70 -15.47 4.23 21.78
C GLY A 70 -14.46 3.09 21.64
N ALA A 71 -13.48 3.19 20.73
CA ALA A 71 -12.35 2.26 20.68
C ALA A 71 -11.38 2.49 21.85
N LEU A 72 -11.23 3.75 22.27
CA LEU A 72 -10.42 4.21 23.41
C LEU A 72 -11.33 4.48 24.63
N GLU A 73 -10.81 4.21 25.83
CA GLU A 73 -11.47 4.61 27.09
C GLU A 73 -11.02 6.01 27.52
N ASP A 74 -9.71 6.22 27.58
CA ASP A 74 -9.07 7.45 28.01
C ASP A 74 -8.35 8.15 26.87
N SER A 75 -7.96 9.41 27.11
CA SER A 75 -7.08 10.13 26.20
C SER A 75 -5.69 9.52 26.18
N GLU A 76 -5.25 9.06 25.01
CA GLU A 76 -3.95 8.39 24.82
C GLU A 76 -3.17 9.04 23.66
N LYS A 77 -1.85 9.11 23.79
CA LYS A 77 -0.98 9.55 22.70
C LYS A 77 -0.78 8.40 21.72
N ILE A 78 -1.43 8.49 20.58
CA ILE A 78 -1.29 7.52 19.49
C ILE A 78 -0.23 8.01 18.51
N SER A 79 0.55 7.10 17.94
CA SER A 79 1.38 7.43 16.77
C SER A 79 1.40 6.31 15.74
N ILE A 80 1.54 6.71 14.48
CA ILE A 80 1.76 5.83 13.34
C ILE A 80 3.07 6.19 12.66
N GLU A 81 3.82 5.19 12.25
CA GLU A 81 5.07 5.30 11.51
C GLU A 81 5.04 4.37 10.30
N VAL A 82 5.68 4.76 9.19
CA VAL A 82 5.79 3.93 7.97
C VAL A 82 7.23 3.71 7.55
N PHE A 83 7.48 2.55 6.95
CA PHE A 83 8.80 2.18 6.44
C PHE A 83 8.67 1.31 5.18
N THR A 84 9.73 1.27 4.38
CA THR A 84 9.80 0.49 3.12
C THR A 84 10.77 -0.68 3.19
N ASP A 85 11.75 -0.60 4.08
CA ASP A 85 12.78 -1.61 4.21
C ASP A 85 12.22 -2.83 4.95
N LEU A 86 12.44 -4.01 4.40
CA LEU A 86 12.04 -5.25 5.04
C LEU A 86 12.93 -5.48 6.28
N PRO A 87 12.36 -5.56 7.50
CA PRO A 87 13.09 -5.87 8.72
C PRO A 87 13.89 -7.17 8.59
N ASN A 88 15.04 -7.18 9.26
CA ASN A 88 15.89 -8.37 9.33
C ASN A 88 15.10 -9.55 9.90
N GLY A 89 15.20 -10.71 9.25
CA GLY A 89 14.53 -11.93 9.70
C GLY A 89 13.18 -12.22 9.03
N ILE A 90 12.60 -11.28 8.28
CA ILE A 90 11.48 -11.62 7.38
C ILE A 90 12.03 -12.27 6.11
N ASN A 91 11.56 -13.48 5.85
CA ASN A 91 11.77 -14.16 4.57
C ASN A 91 10.41 -14.40 3.92
N LEU A 92 10.14 -13.66 2.84
CA LEU A 92 8.89 -13.76 2.11
C LEU A 92 8.85 -15.07 1.31
N GLN A 93 7.68 -15.71 1.28
CA GLN A 93 7.47 -16.89 0.45
C GLN A 93 7.53 -16.52 -1.04
N ASP A 94 7.81 -17.49 -1.91
CA ASP A 94 7.98 -17.24 -3.34
C ASP A 94 6.74 -16.64 -4.01
N ASN A 95 5.55 -16.93 -3.48
CA ASN A 95 4.28 -16.40 -3.96
C ASN A 95 3.81 -15.13 -3.22
N GLU A 96 4.66 -14.54 -2.40
CA GLU A 96 4.39 -13.29 -1.69
C GLU A 96 5.07 -12.10 -2.35
N VAL A 97 4.30 -11.03 -2.50
CA VAL A 97 4.77 -9.76 -3.06
C VAL A 97 4.65 -8.66 -2.03
N ALA A 98 5.76 -7.95 -1.82
CA ALA A 98 5.78 -6.69 -1.10
C ALA A 98 5.42 -5.57 -2.07
N ALA A 99 4.26 -4.96 -1.87
CA ALA A 99 3.71 -3.93 -2.75
C ALA A 99 3.14 -2.73 -2.00
N SER A 100 3.44 -2.60 -0.70
CA SER A 100 2.88 -1.60 0.22
C SER A 100 3.95 -1.22 1.25
N PHE A 101 3.74 -0.11 1.97
CA PHE A 101 4.54 0.23 3.14
C PHE A 101 4.36 -0.79 4.28
N GLY A 102 5.42 -1.01 5.04
CA GLY A 102 5.34 -1.48 6.41
C GLY A 102 4.93 -0.34 7.35
N PHE A 103 4.37 -0.69 8.50
CA PHE A 103 3.83 0.27 9.46
C PHE A 103 4.19 -0.08 10.90
N ARG A 104 4.15 0.91 11.80
CA ARG A 104 4.18 0.74 13.25
C ARG A 104 3.10 1.61 13.88
N CYS A 105 2.29 1.01 14.74
CA CYS A 105 1.35 1.74 15.59
C CYS A 105 1.83 1.72 17.04
N PHE A 106 1.73 2.86 17.72
CA PHE A 106 2.11 3.00 19.11
C PHE A 106 0.97 3.60 19.95
N PRO A 107 0.85 3.21 21.22
CA PRO A 107 1.73 2.27 21.93
C PRO A 107 1.55 0.81 21.51
N SER A 108 2.67 0.09 21.32
CA SER A 108 2.65 -1.29 20.86
C SER A 108 1.98 -2.21 21.88
N GLY A 109 1.16 -3.15 21.40
CA GLY A 109 0.45 -4.13 22.22
C GLY A 109 -0.88 -3.64 22.81
N SER A 110 -1.26 -2.37 22.61
CA SER A 110 -2.58 -1.88 23.00
C SER A 110 -3.68 -2.61 22.23
N SER A 111 -4.72 -3.05 22.93
CA SER A 111 -5.91 -3.68 22.35
C SER A 111 -7.10 -2.74 22.46
N PHE A 112 -7.99 -2.77 21.48
CA PHE A 112 -9.07 -1.80 21.34
C PHE A 112 -10.44 -2.48 21.45
N LYS A 113 -11.42 -1.77 22.01
CA LYS A 113 -12.80 -2.28 22.13
C LYS A 113 -13.49 -2.46 20.79
N LYS A 114 -13.01 -1.74 19.78
CA LYS A 114 -13.48 -1.77 18.39
C LYS A 114 -12.28 -1.83 17.47
N PRO A 115 -12.37 -2.54 16.34
CA PRO A 115 -11.30 -2.59 15.37
C PRO A 115 -11.03 -1.20 14.79
N LEU A 116 -9.76 -0.94 14.51
CA LEU A 116 -9.23 0.26 13.87
C LEU A 116 -9.11 -0.02 12.37
N THR A 117 -9.13 1.02 11.56
CA THR A 117 -8.91 0.87 10.11
C THR A 117 -7.63 1.57 9.68
N LEU A 118 -6.70 0.81 9.10
CA LEU A 118 -5.46 1.28 8.53
C LEU A 118 -5.56 1.26 7.00
N SER A 119 -5.50 2.45 6.39
CA SER A 119 -5.46 2.65 4.94
C SER A 119 -4.03 2.88 4.49
N ILE A 120 -3.49 2.02 3.62
CA ILE A 120 -2.12 2.10 3.10
C ILE A 120 -2.14 1.95 1.57
N PRO A 121 -1.43 2.80 0.80
CA PRO A 121 -1.37 2.66 -0.65
C PRO A 121 -0.59 1.40 -1.07
N HIS A 122 -0.89 0.89 -2.26
CA HIS A 122 -0.09 -0.18 -2.86
C HIS A 122 0.22 0.04 -4.34
N CYS A 123 1.28 -0.62 -4.82
CA CYS A 123 1.69 -0.60 -6.22
C CYS A 123 1.32 -1.88 -6.98
N ALA A 124 0.60 -2.82 -6.37
CA ALA A 124 0.11 -4.02 -7.06
C ALA A 124 -0.84 -3.64 -8.22
N VAL A 125 -0.76 -4.41 -9.31
CA VAL A 125 -1.69 -4.35 -10.45
C VAL A 125 -2.62 -5.56 -10.30
N ILE A 126 -3.85 -5.30 -9.85
CA ILE A 126 -4.84 -6.35 -9.57
C ILE A 126 -5.97 -6.21 -10.58
N ASN A 127 -6.27 -7.31 -11.26
CA ASN A 127 -7.42 -7.37 -12.16
C ASN A 127 -8.63 -7.98 -11.44
N ASP A 128 -9.86 -7.61 -11.82
CA ASP A 128 -11.11 -8.08 -11.19
C ASP A 128 -11.29 -9.61 -11.16
N ASN A 129 -10.56 -10.34 -12.01
CA ASN A 129 -10.58 -11.81 -12.07
C ASN A 129 -9.57 -12.48 -11.13
N GLU A 130 -8.72 -11.72 -10.45
CA GLU A 130 -7.61 -12.24 -9.65
C GLU A 130 -8.03 -12.43 -8.19
N SER A 131 -7.98 -13.67 -7.71
CA SER A 131 -8.10 -13.96 -6.29
C SER A 131 -6.75 -13.73 -5.62
N VAL A 132 -6.62 -12.61 -4.91
CA VAL A 132 -5.43 -12.23 -4.14
C VAL A 132 -5.69 -12.46 -2.65
N GLY A 133 -4.82 -13.24 -2.00
CA GLY A 133 -4.80 -13.36 -0.55
C GLY A 133 -3.88 -12.32 0.09
N MET A 134 -3.97 -12.13 1.40
CA MET A 134 -3.08 -11.24 2.12
C MET A 134 -2.49 -11.93 3.34
N VAL A 135 -1.23 -11.60 3.64
CA VAL A 135 -0.50 -12.09 4.80
C VAL A 135 0.08 -10.90 5.52
N LEU A 136 -0.10 -10.90 6.85
CA LEU A 136 0.53 -9.95 7.73
C LEU A 136 1.74 -10.61 8.39
N HIS A 137 2.92 -10.04 8.16
CA HIS A 137 4.11 -10.31 8.94
C HIS A 137 4.18 -9.26 10.04
N PHE A 138 4.17 -9.67 11.31
CA PHE A 138 4.14 -8.73 12.43
C PHE A 138 4.97 -9.22 13.61
N GLY A 139 5.35 -8.29 14.48
CA GLY A 139 6.07 -8.58 15.72
C GLY A 139 5.74 -7.56 16.80
N SER A 140 6.22 -7.82 18.02
CA SER A 140 6.11 -6.87 19.14
C SER A 140 7.16 -5.76 19.08
N ASN A 141 8.36 -6.06 18.55
CA ASN A 141 9.47 -5.15 18.31
C ASN A 141 10.39 -5.71 17.19
N ASP A 142 11.46 -4.98 16.84
CA ASP A 142 12.36 -5.32 15.71
C ASP A 142 13.30 -6.49 15.95
N GLU A 143 13.48 -6.88 17.20
CA GLU A 143 14.36 -7.99 17.60
C GLU A 143 13.58 -9.22 18.06
N GLY A 144 12.25 -9.14 18.06
CA GLY A 144 11.35 -10.16 18.54
C GLY A 144 11.04 -11.23 17.49
N GLU A 145 10.40 -12.31 17.92
CA GLU A 145 9.90 -13.35 17.01
C GLU A 145 8.87 -12.75 16.04
N ILE A 146 9.16 -12.84 14.75
CA ILE A 146 8.27 -12.36 13.69
C ILE A 146 7.28 -13.46 13.35
N ARG A 147 6.00 -13.12 13.39
CA ARG A 147 4.89 -14.02 13.09
C ARG A 147 4.34 -13.72 11.71
N ARG A 148 3.97 -14.77 10.99
CA ARG A 148 3.31 -14.72 9.69
C ARG A 148 1.90 -15.25 9.83
N ILE A 149 0.89 -14.40 9.65
CA ILE A 149 -0.52 -14.80 9.68
C ILE A 149 -1.20 -14.51 8.34
N PRO A 150 -1.85 -15.50 7.71
CA PRO A 150 -2.82 -15.23 6.67
C PRO A 150 -3.98 -14.41 7.23
N LEU A 151 -4.40 -13.39 6.51
CA LEU A 151 -5.55 -12.57 6.89
C LEU A 151 -6.84 -13.16 6.32
N ASP A 152 -7.88 -13.17 7.15
CA ASP A 152 -9.23 -13.50 6.71
C ASP A 152 -9.75 -12.45 5.72
N SER A 153 -10.55 -12.87 4.73
CA SER A 153 -11.06 -11.98 3.68
C SER A 153 -12.01 -10.87 4.18
N ASN A 154 -12.46 -10.93 5.43
CA ASN A 154 -13.25 -9.88 6.08
C ASN A 154 -12.37 -8.86 6.85
N SER A 155 -11.08 -9.12 7.00
CA SER A 155 -10.14 -8.25 7.73
C SER A 155 -9.50 -7.19 6.84
N TYR A 156 -9.70 -7.25 5.52
CA TYR A 156 -9.18 -6.26 4.59
C TYR A 156 -10.11 -6.02 3.40
N VAL A 157 -9.96 -4.86 2.78
CA VAL A 157 -10.53 -4.52 1.47
C VAL A 157 -9.42 -3.99 0.59
N ILE A 158 -9.30 -4.53 -0.62
CA ILE A 158 -8.33 -4.07 -1.61
C ILE A 158 -9.06 -3.16 -2.60
N HIS A 159 -8.61 -1.91 -2.69
CA HIS A 159 -9.03 -0.95 -3.70
C HIS A 159 -8.00 -0.91 -4.85
N ALA A 160 -8.21 -0.07 -5.85
CA ALA A 160 -7.27 0.06 -6.96
C ALA A 160 -5.92 0.68 -6.54
N ASP A 161 -5.95 1.57 -5.53
CA ASP A 161 -4.84 2.41 -5.10
C ASP A 161 -4.40 2.17 -3.65
N ARG A 162 -5.21 1.48 -2.84
CA ARG A 162 -4.98 1.29 -1.41
C ARG A 162 -5.57 0.00 -0.85
N ILE A 163 -5.04 -0.45 0.27
CA ILE A 163 -5.62 -1.49 1.11
C ILE A 163 -6.18 -0.84 2.37
N GLU A 164 -7.40 -1.20 2.73
CA GLU A 164 -7.98 -0.90 4.04
C GLU A 164 -7.93 -2.17 4.91
N LEU A 165 -7.11 -2.14 5.96
CA LEU A 165 -6.86 -3.25 6.88
C LEU A 165 -7.53 -2.97 8.23
N GLN A 166 -8.29 -3.94 8.75
CA GLN A 166 -8.81 -3.90 10.11
C GLN A 166 -7.75 -4.41 11.09
N LEU A 167 -7.50 -3.64 12.15
CA LEU A 167 -6.56 -3.98 13.23
C LEU A 167 -7.32 -4.01 14.56
N ASP A 168 -7.10 -5.04 15.36
CA ASP A 168 -7.66 -5.19 16.72
C ASP A 168 -6.67 -4.79 17.83
N HIS A 169 -5.38 -4.74 17.49
CA HIS A 169 -4.31 -4.30 18.36
C HIS A 169 -3.26 -3.49 17.61
N PHE A 170 -2.50 -2.69 18.34
CA PHE A 170 -1.35 -1.99 17.80
C PHE A 170 -0.13 -2.90 17.76
N SER A 171 0.47 -2.99 16.59
CA SER A 171 1.75 -3.67 16.36
C SER A 171 2.52 -2.93 15.27
N TRP A 172 3.73 -3.40 15.01
CA TRP A 172 4.34 -3.18 13.71
C TRP A 172 3.99 -4.33 12.77
N GLY A 173 3.94 -4.07 11.47
CA GLY A 173 3.73 -5.12 10.49
C GLY A 173 4.05 -4.72 9.06
N ILE A 174 4.21 -5.74 8.23
CA ILE A 174 4.32 -5.63 6.77
C ILE A 174 3.27 -6.51 6.15
N LEU A 175 2.58 -5.91 5.20
CA LEU A 175 1.49 -6.54 4.49
C LEU A 175 2.00 -7.04 3.14
N THR A 176 1.91 -8.34 2.91
CA THR A 176 2.25 -8.95 1.63
C THR A 176 1.03 -9.54 0.95
N MET A 177 1.00 -9.42 -0.37
CA MET A 177 -0.04 -10.03 -1.19
C MET A 177 0.39 -11.43 -1.61
N VAL A 178 -0.50 -12.39 -1.43
CA VAL A 178 -0.32 -13.79 -1.79
C VAL A 178 -1.04 -14.06 -3.09
N TYR A 179 -0.29 -14.41 -4.12
CA TYR A 179 -0.86 -14.75 -5.42
C TYR A 179 -0.95 -16.26 -5.60
N ASN A 180 -1.94 -16.67 -6.39
CA ASN A 180 -2.13 -18.07 -6.75
C ASN A 180 -1.45 -18.40 -8.07
N TRP A 181 -1.32 -19.69 -8.37
CA TRP A 181 -0.58 -20.09 -9.57
C TRP A 181 -1.26 -19.67 -10.89
N LEU A 182 -2.58 -19.42 -10.91
CA LEU A 182 -3.31 -19.11 -12.13
C LEU A 182 -3.17 -17.64 -12.54
N PHE A 183 -2.91 -16.76 -11.56
CA PHE A 183 -2.81 -15.32 -11.75
C PHE A 183 -1.49 -14.82 -11.18
N PRO A 184 -0.42 -14.76 -12.00
CA PRO A 184 0.89 -14.33 -11.54
C PRO A 184 0.86 -12.88 -11.10
N ALA A 185 1.62 -12.58 -10.05
CA ALA A 185 1.64 -11.25 -9.48
C ALA A 185 2.23 -10.22 -10.45
N THR A 186 1.72 -9.00 -10.40
CA THR A 186 2.23 -7.86 -11.14
C THR A 186 2.29 -6.65 -10.21
N LYS A 187 3.38 -5.87 -10.25
CA LYS A 187 3.48 -4.60 -9.51
C LYS A 187 4.15 -3.50 -10.32
N ARG A 188 3.83 -2.26 -9.96
CA ARG A 188 4.39 -1.03 -10.55
C ARG A 188 5.61 -0.58 -9.77
N MET A 189 6.71 -0.38 -10.48
CA MET A 189 7.94 0.18 -9.97
C MET A 189 8.35 1.38 -10.82
N LEU A 190 9.21 2.24 -10.27
CA LEU A 190 9.88 3.32 -10.97
C LEU A 190 11.35 2.99 -11.13
N CYS A 191 11.92 3.44 -12.25
CA CYS A 191 13.34 3.38 -12.52
C CYS A 191 13.92 4.77 -12.70
N THR A 192 15.01 5.06 -11.99
CA THR A 192 15.61 6.39 -12.01
C THR A 192 17.13 6.27 -12.01
N PRO A 193 17.81 6.78 -13.06
CA PRO A 193 19.26 6.82 -13.11
C PRO A 193 19.81 8.08 -12.44
N PHE A 194 20.90 7.90 -11.68
CA PHE A 194 21.62 8.92 -10.95
C PHE A 194 23.12 8.86 -11.26
N ILE A 195 23.75 10.03 -11.30
CA ILE A 195 25.19 10.18 -11.54
C ILE A 195 25.80 11.06 -10.44
N PRO A 196 27.08 10.89 -10.05
CA PRO A 196 27.70 11.80 -9.11
C PRO A 196 27.73 13.24 -9.65
N GLU A 197 27.51 14.21 -8.78
CA GLU A 197 27.61 15.64 -9.12
C GLU A 197 29.04 16.02 -9.54
N THR A 198 30.01 15.46 -8.82
CA THR A 198 31.44 15.63 -9.06
C THR A 198 32.16 14.31 -8.92
N LEU A 199 33.19 14.11 -9.73
CA LEU A 199 34.04 12.93 -9.62
C LEU A 199 35.04 13.11 -8.45
N PRO A 200 35.13 12.15 -7.51
CA PRO A 200 36.16 12.17 -6.48
C PRO A 200 37.56 12.17 -7.09
N VAL A 201 38.51 12.87 -6.47
CA VAL A 201 39.90 13.03 -6.97
C VAL A 201 40.62 11.69 -7.21
N ASN A 202 40.21 10.63 -6.52
CA ASN A 202 40.83 9.30 -6.59
C ASN A 202 40.07 8.31 -7.50
N GLN A 203 39.10 8.77 -8.28
CA GLN A 203 38.27 7.92 -9.13
C GLN A 203 38.34 8.42 -10.57
N ASP A 204 38.69 7.54 -11.51
CA ASP A 204 38.81 7.93 -12.93
C ASP A 204 37.50 7.82 -13.69
N CYS A 205 36.62 6.91 -13.24
CA CYS A 205 35.40 6.49 -13.92
C CYS A 205 34.18 6.73 -13.04
N PRO A 206 33.14 7.45 -13.51
CA PRO A 206 31.95 7.66 -12.73
C PRO A 206 31.11 6.39 -12.60
N THR A 207 30.37 6.30 -11.50
CA THR A 207 29.43 5.21 -11.27
C THR A 207 28.02 5.69 -11.51
N LEU A 208 27.35 5.14 -12.51
CA LEU A 208 25.92 5.30 -12.73
C LEU A 208 25.17 4.44 -11.71
N ARG A 209 24.26 5.04 -10.93
CA ARG A 209 23.40 4.32 -10.01
C ARG A 209 21.98 4.31 -10.55
N VAL A 210 21.47 3.13 -10.86
CA VAL A 210 20.10 2.93 -11.31
C VAL A 210 19.28 2.45 -10.11
N ARG A 211 18.31 3.26 -9.69
CA ARG A 211 17.40 2.94 -8.59
C ARG A 211 16.11 2.35 -9.16
N PHE A 212 15.67 1.26 -8.56
CA PHE A 212 14.38 0.62 -8.82
C PHE A 212 13.60 0.65 -7.53
N TYR A 213 12.37 1.14 -7.52
CA TYR A 213 11.59 1.22 -6.29
C TYR A 213 10.09 1.19 -6.57
N ASP A 214 9.30 0.72 -5.61
CA ASP A 214 7.85 0.63 -5.75
C ASP A 214 7.24 2.00 -6.03
N GLN A 215 6.22 2.03 -6.88
CA GLN A 215 5.50 3.26 -7.19
C GLN A 215 4.53 3.59 -6.04
N LEU A 216 5.09 4.09 -4.94
CA LEU A 216 4.35 4.51 -3.74
C LEU A 216 4.52 6.01 -3.48
N PRO A 217 3.50 6.72 -2.95
CA PRO A 217 3.59 8.15 -2.63
C PRO A 217 4.73 8.48 -1.66
N GLY A 218 5.46 9.57 -1.91
CA GLY A 218 6.57 10.04 -1.06
C GLY A 218 7.89 9.26 -1.26
N LEU A 219 7.85 8.09 -1.89
CA LEU A 219 9.06 7.29 -2.13
C LEU A 219 10.01 7.92 -3.16
N PRO A 220 9.55 8.48 -4.30
CA PRO A 220 10.45 9.19 -5.23
C PRO A 220 11.25 10.31 -4.57
N GLU A 221 10.60 11.14 -3.76
CA GLU A 221 11.22 12.25 -3.03
C GLU A 221 12.23 11.74 -2.00
N LYS A 222 11.89 10.66 -1.28
CA LYS A 222 12.80 10.00 -0.36
C LYS A 222 14.04 9.44 -1.07
N ILE A 223 13.87 8.77 -2.21
CA ILE A 223 15.00 8.24 -2.99
C ILE A 223 15.89 9.37 -3.53
N LEU A 224 15.29 10.47 -3.99
CA LEU A 224 16.05 11.64 -4.41
C LEU A 224 16.88 12.21 -3.26
N ALA A 225 16.29 12.41 -2.08
CA ALA A 225 17.00 12.89 -0.90
C ALA A 225 18.11 11.92 -0.45
N GLU A 226 17.87 10.60 -0.49
CA GLU A 226 18.90 9.57 -0.23
C GLU A 226 20.09 9.74 -1.18
N GLU A 227 19.86 9.92 -2.48
CA GLU A 227 20.93 10.07 -3.48
C GLU A 227 21.63 11.45 -3.41
N GLU A 228 20.90 12.55 -3.18
CA GLU A 228 21.46 13.89 -2.98
C GLU A 228 22.39 13.95 -1.76
N SER A 229 22.03 13.25 -0.68
CA SER A 229 22.88 13.13 0.52
C SER A 229 24.24 12.48 0.20
N LEU A 230 24.27 11.64 -0.83
CA LEU A 230 25.46 10.95 -1.34
C LEU A 230 26.16 11.72 -2.46
N LYS A 231 25.74 12.96 -2.75
CA LYS A 231 26.25 13.82 -3.85
C LYS A 231 26.01 13.23 -5.23
N TYR A 232 24.86 12.57 -5.40
CA TYR A 232 24.35 12.15 -6.70
C TYR A 232 23.22 13.07 -7.13
N LYS A 233 23.12 13.28 -8.44
CA LYS A 233 22.01 13.97 -9.08
C LYS A 233 21.30 13.04 -10.05
N LYS A 234 19.98 13.21 -10.15
CA LYS A 234 19.16 12.56 -11.17
C LYS A 234 19.59 13.04 -12.56
N ILE A 235 19.82 12.11 -13.48
CA ILE A 235 20.28 12.43 -14.86
C ILE A 235 19.19 12.27 -15.91
N TYR A 236 18.12 11.55 -15.58
CA TYR A 236 16.98 11.30 -16.46
C TYR A 236 15.69 11.24 -15.62
N PRO A 237 14.51 11.62 -16.16
CA PRO A 237 13.22 11.43 -15.52
C PRO A 237 12.97 9.98 -15.04
N GLU A 238 12.08 9.78 -14.08
CA GLU A 238 11.65 8.44 -13.69
C GLU A 238 10.87 7.79 -14.83
N GLU A 239 11.14 6.51 -15.09
CA GLU A 239 10.36 5.68 -16.02
C GLU A 239 9.57 4.62 -15.25
N GLU A 240 8.33 4.36 -15.68
CA GLU A 240 7.48 3.33 -15.08
C GLU A 240 7.83 1.94 -15.61
N LEU A 241 7.96 1.00 -14.68
CA LEU A 241 8.18 -0.42 -14.92
C LEU A 241 7.01 -1.23 -14.38
N ILE A 242 6.42 -2.07 -15.23
CA ILE A 242 5.47 -3.10 -14.80
C ILE A 242 6.23 -4.41 -14.67
N VAL A 243 6.48 -4.84 -13.43
CA VAL A 243 7.19 -6.08 -13.13
C VAL A 243 6.20 -7.23 -13.03
N LYS A 244 6.51 -8.38 -13.63
CA LYS A 244 5.72 -9.61 -13.52
C LYS A 244 6.51 -10.74 -12.86
N GLU A 245 5.86 -11.51 -11.99
CA GLU A 245 6.49 -12.54 -11.16
C GLU A 245 7.04 -13.70 -12.00
N ARG A 246 6.37 -14.05 -13.10
CA ARG A 246 6.76 -15.15 -14.01
C ARG A 246 7.42 -14.70 -15.29
N SER A 247 7.87 -13.46 -15.33
CA SER A 247 8.70 -13.03 -16.44
C SER A 247 10.13 -13.55 -16.25
N ILE A 248 10.92 -13.44 -17.31
CA ILE A 248 12.38 -13.53 -17.21
C ILE A 248 12.92 -12.52 -16.18
N ASP A 249 14.12 -12.80 -15.68
CA ASP A 249 14.86 -11.86 -14.87
C ASP A 249 15.12 -10.56 -15.64
N MET A 250 15.16 -9.45 -14.92
CA MET A 250 15.38 -8.15 -15.51
C MET A 250 16.86 -7.96 -15.81
N SER A 251 17.16 -7.74 -17.09
CA SER A 251 18.50 -7.37 -17.55
C SER A 251 18.63 -5.86 -17.68
N ILE A 252 19.78 -5.33 -17.25
CA ILE A 252 20.08 -3.91 -17.22
C ILE A 252 21.42 -3.75 -17.91
N SER A 253 21.43 -3.13 -19.08
CA SER A 253 22.62 -2.96 -19.88
C SER A 253 22.94 -1.50 -20.12
N CYS A 254 24.22 -1.17 -20.05
CA CYS A 254 24.74 0.16 -20.29
C CYS A 254 25.66 0.12 -21.50
N GLN A 255 25.36 0.96 -22.49
CA GLN A 255 26.13 1.12 -23.71
C GLN A 255 26.63 2.55 -23.83
N SER A 256 27.86 2.72 -24.30
CA SER A 256 28.47 4.02 -24.56
C SER A 256 28.84 4.09 -26.04
N ASP A 257 28.54 5.20 -26.69
CA ASP A 257 28.77 5.34 -28.15
C ASP A 257 30.23 5.12 -28.55
N GLU A 258 31.17 5.45 -27.66
CA GLU A 258 32.60 5.36 -27.93
C GLU A 258 33.22 3.98 -27.67
N SER A 259 32.47 3.02 -27.13
CA SER A 259 32.99 1.68 -26.82
C SER A 259 31.90 0.60 -26.89
N PRO A 260 32.09 -0.49 -27.64
CA PRO A 260 31.11 -1.57 -27.75
C PRO A 260 30.99 -2.44 -26.49
N SER A 261 31.83 -2.22 -25.47
CA SER A 261 31.75 -2.98 -24.21
C SER A 261 30.47 -2.62 -23.48
N THR A 262 29.55 -3.57 -23.45
CA THR A 262 28.28 -3.45 -22.73
C THR A 262 28.46 -4.02 -21.33
N GLN A 263 28.19 -3.22 -20.31
CA GLN A 263 28.07 -3.74 -18.96
C GLN A 263 26.62 -4.19 -18.75
N THR A 264 26.41 -5.45 -18.42
CA THR A 264 25.08 -6.00 -18.13
C THR A 264 25.01 -6.51 -16.70
N LYS A 265 23.93 -6.15 -16.01
CA LYS A 265 23.54 -6.70 -14.70
C LYS A 265 22.18 -7.35 -14.80
N VAL A 266 21.89 -8.23 -13.85
CA VAL A 266 20.60 -8.94 -13.78
C VAL A 266 20.05 -8.77 -12.37
N ILE A 267 18.76 -8.48 -12.28
CA ILE A 267 17.97 -8.56 -11.04
C ILE A 267 16.90 -9.63 -11.27
N THR A 268 16.74 -10.54 -10.32
CA THR A 268 15.74 -11.61 -10.46
C THR A 268 14.31 -11.07 -10.35
N ALA A 269 13.36 -11.72 -11.03
CA ALA A 269 11.94 -11.36 -10.90
C ALA A 269 11.47 -11.45 -9.43
N LYS A 270 12.01 -12.41 -8.66
CA LYS A 270 11.75 -12.57 -7.24
C LYS A 270 12.23 -11.38 -6.41
N GLU A 271 13.47 -10.94 -6.61
CA GLU A 271 14.00 -9.76 -5.90
C GLU A 271 13.15 -8.53 -6.18
N LEU A 272 12.77 -8.31 -7.44
CA LEU A 272 11.89 -7.20 -7.78
C LEU A 272 10.56 -7.30 -7.04
N MET A 273 9.95 -8.48 -6.94
CA MET A 273 8.67 -8.67 -6.25
C MET A 273 8.73 -8.52 -4.72
N GLN A 274 9.85 -8.89 -4.11
CA GLN A 274 9.96 -8.96 -2.64
C GLN A 274 10.56 -7.70 -2.01
N HIS A 275 11.27 -6.88 -2.79
CA HIS A 275 11.89 -5.66 -2.29
C HIS A 275 11.17 -4.41 -2.79
N ALA A 276 10.97 -3.45 -1.89
CA ALA A 276 10.37 -2.15 -2.22
C ALA A 276 11.37 -1.21 -2.90
N LYS A 277 12.68 -1.43 -2.74
CA LYS A 277 13.73 -0.67 -3.44
C LYS A 277 14.98 -1.52 -3.67
N LEU A 278 15.64 -1.31 -4.79
CA LEU A 278 16.87 -1.95 -5.24
C LEU A 278 17.78 -0.92 -5.94
N SER A 279 19.10 -1.19 -5.94
CA SER A 279 20.10 -0.30 -6.54
C SER A 279 21.09 -1.10 -7.37
N VAL A 280 21.31 -0.67 -8.61
CA VAL A 280 22.30 -1.25 -9.52
C VAL A 280 23.34 -0.20 -9.89
N CYS A 281 24.60 -0.47 -9.55
CA CYS A 281 25.72 0.43 -9.84
C CYS A 281 26.49 -0.04 -11.07
N MET A 282 26.65 0.82 -12.08
CA MET A 282 27.38 0.53 -13.33
C MET A 282 28.52 1.51 -13.50
N THR A 283 29.69 1.01 -13.88
CA THR A 283 30.89 1.84 -14.09
C THR A 283 30.87 2.35 -15.52
N LEU A 284 30.87 3.67 -15.67
CA LEU A 284 30.97 4.31 -16.97
C LEU A 284 32.45 4.46 -17.34
N LEU A 285 32.77 4.25 -18.61
CA LEU A 285 34.16 4.26 -19.08
C LEU A 285 34.75 5.66 -19.21
N GLN A 286 33.89 6.67 -19.30
CA GLN A 286 34.26 8.05 -19.51
C GLN A 286 33.42 8.97 -18.64
N ARG A 287 33.94 10.17 -18.42
CA ARG A 287 33.27 11.23 -17.64
C ARG A 287 32.22 11.99 -18.44
N SER A 288 32.45 12.07 -19.74
CA SER A 288 31.57 12.74 -20.68
C SER A 288 31.36 11.85 -21.90
N SER A 289 30.23 11.17 -21.95
CA SER A 289 29.80 10.38 -23.10
C SER A 289 28.28 10.30 -23.20
N LEU A 290 27.79 10.01 -24.40
CA LEU A 290 26.41 9.61 -24.60
C LEU A 290 26.27 8.15 -24.13
N VAL A 291 25.35 7.95 -23.19
CA VAL A 291 25.09 6.65 -22.57
C VAL A 291 23.67 6.24 -22.91
N THR A 292 23.50 4.99 -23.32
CA THR A 292 22.19 4.36 -23.50
C THR A 292 22.03 3.24 -22.46
N LEU A 293 21.06 3.44 -21.59
CA LEU A 293 20.62 2.49 -20.58
C LEU A 293 19.43 1.70 -21.14
N ILE A 294 19.56 0.39 -21.25
CA ILE A 294 18.52 -0.51 -21.74
C ILE A 294 18.13 -1.47 -20.62
N ILE A 295 16.86 -1.46 -20.26
CA ILE A 295 16.27 -2.30 -19.22
C ILE A 295 15.25 -3.19 -19.87
N THR A 296 15.43 -4.50 -19.76
CA THR A 296 14.58 -5.48 -20.44
C THR A 296 14.09 -6.52 -19.44
N GLN A 297 12.77 -6.64 -19.35
CA GLN A 297 12.08 -7.78 -18.72
C GLN A 297 11.08 -8.36 -19.72
N GLU A 298 9.79 -7.99 -19.63
CA GLU A 298 8.78 -8.24 -20.68
C GLU A 298 8.80 -7.17 -21.77
N ARG A 299 9.12 -5.95 -21.37
CA ARG A 299 9.25 -4.79 -22.23
C ARG A 299 10.67 -4.27 -22.10
N GLU A 300 11.12 -3.66 -23.18
CA GLU A 300 12.37 -2.91 -23.21
C GLU A 300 12.06 -1.44 -22.93
N ILE A 301 12.80 -0.88 -21.99
CA ILE A 301 12.88 0.56 -21.73
C ILE A 301 14.27 1.01 -22.11
N THR A 302 14.34 2.05 -22.94
CA THR A 302 15.59 2.65 -23.39
C THR A 302 15.64 4.10 -22.93
N MET A 303 16.70 4.45 -22.20
CA MET A 303 16.97 5.83 -21.76
C MET A 303 18.33 6.25 -22.30
N THR A 304 18.36 7.36 -23.03
CA THR A 304 19.61 7.92 -23.58
C THR A 304 19.86 9.28 -22.96
N PHE A 305 21.06 9.47 -22.40
CA PHE A 305 21.45 10.70 -21.73
C PHE A 305 22.94 10.99 -21.86
N SER A 306 23.30 12.27 -21.85
CA SER A 306 24.69 12.69 -21.83
C SER A 306 25.19 12.75 -20.40
N THR A 307 26.32 12.12 -20.16
CA THR A 307 27.07 12.30 -18.93
C THR A 307 28.00 13.49 -19.14
N ASP A 308 28.07 14.42 -18.19
CA ASP A 308 29.07 15.49 -18.16
C ASP A 308 29.34 15.80 -16.68
N ILE A 309 30.42 15.20 -16.18
CA ILE A 309 30.76 15.22 -14.76
C ILE A 309 32.04 15.99 -14.57
N LYS A 310 31.94 17.03 -13.74
CA LYS A 310 33.08 17.87 -13.37
C LYS A 310 33.97 17.12 -12.37
N GLU A 311 35.28 17.31 -12.47
CA GLU A 311 36.19 16.90 -11.40
C GLU A 311 35.93 17.75 -10.14
N ALA A 312 36.01 17.11 -8.97
CA ALA A 312 36.08 17.85 -7.72
C ALA A 312 37.32 18.77 -7.75
N SER A 313 37.10 20.08 -7.66
CA SER A 313 38.21 21.02 -7.54
C SER A 313 38.95 20.74 -6.22
N PRO A 314 40.28 20.54 -6.23
CA PRO A 314 41.01 20.51 -4.98
C PRO A 314 40.81 21.87 -4.32
N LEU A 315 40.22 21.89 -3.12
CA LEU A 315 40.18 23.08 -2.30
C LEU A 315 41.63 23.45 -1.97
N LEU A 316 42.25 24.30 -2.81
CA LEU A 316 43.21 25.25 -2.30
C LEU A 316 42.44 26.06 -1.27
N GLY A 317 42.80 25.91 0.01
CA GLY A 317 42.28 26.78 1.05
C GLY A 317 42.61 28.21 0.67
N GLU A 318 41.64 28.90 0.08
CA GLU A 318 41.65 30.35 0.00
C GLU A 318 41.48 30.85 1.43
N VAL A 319 42.63 31.06 2.08
CA VAL A 319 42.72 32.02 3.16
C VAL A 319 42.42 33.37 2.51
N GLU A 320 41.16 33.79 2.53
CA GLU A 320 40.82 35.20 2.35
C GLU A 320 41.49 35.98 3.49
N GLN A 321 42.71 36.47 3.24
CA GLN A 321 43.29 37.56 4.00
C GLN A 321 42.45 38.81 3.72
N ILE A 322 41.47 39.05 4.60
CA ILE A 322 40.79 40.34 4.68
C ILE A 322 41.83 41.37 5.16
N ILE A 323 42.45 42.08 4.22
CA ILE A 323 43.12 43.36 4.49
C ILE A 323 42.19 44.45 3.95
N THR A 324 41.37 45.03 4.84
CA THR A 324 40.70 46.30 4.59
C THR A 324 41.47 47.44 5.26
N PRO A 325 41.85 48.51 4.54
CA PRO A 325 42.18 49.78 5.18
C PRO A 325 40.89 50.53 5.51
N LEU A 326 40.78 50.94 6.78
CA LEU A 326 39.83 51.92 7.28
C LEU A 326 39.89 53.23 6.47
N GLN A 327 38.77 53.66 5.90
CA GLN A 327 38.45 55.09 5.80
C GLN A 327 36.99 55.34 6.20
N SER A 328 36.86 56.29 7.13
CA SER A 328 35.64 56.77 7.77
C SER A 328 34.78 57.61 6.82
N LEU A 329 33.47 57.69 7.09
CA LEU A 329 32.68 58.93 7.07
C LEU A 329 31.24 58.73 7.62
N SER A 330 31.05 59.24 8.84
CA SER A 330 29.90 60.01 9.39
C SER A 330 28.44 59.70 9.01
N LEU A 331 27.64 59.48 10.07
CA LEU A 331 26.19 59.59 10.24
C LEU A 331 25.43 60.57 9.32
N ARG A 332 24.21 60.16 8.91
CA ARG A 332 22.99 60.99 8.95
C ARG A 332 21.69 60.18 8.82
N GLU A 333 20.91 60.29 9.90
CA GLU A 333 19.45 60.34 10.11
C GLU A 333 18.43 59.85 9.04
N VAL A 334 17.44 59.14 9.57
CA VAL A 334 16.19 58.62 8.98
C VAL A 334 15.16 59.74 8.75
N PRO A 335 14.35 59.70 7.67
CA PRO A 335 13.08 60.43 7.62
C PRO A 335 11.84 59.51 7.50
N PRO A 336 10.63 60.03 7.79
CA PRO A 336 9.50 59.25 8.30
C PRO A 336 8.41 58.91 7.29
N ILE A 337 7.56 57.99 7.74
CA ILE A 337 6.32 57.48 7.15
C ILE A 337 5.32 58.61 6.86
N CYS A 338 4.69 58.59 5.68
CA CYS A 338 3.56 59.45 5.32
C CYS A 338 2.25 58.65 5.13
N PRO A 339 1.07 59.24 5.43
CA PRO A 339 -0.21 58.55 5.54
C PRO A 339 -1.11 58.71 4.30
N LEU A 340 -2.05 57.77 4.10
CA LEU A 340 -3.12 57.89 3.09
C LEU A 340 -4.47 58.30 3.74
N PRO A 341 -5.29 59.15 3.08
CA PRO A 341 -6.53 59.70 3.65
C PRO A 341 -7.79 58.88 3.31
N GLY A 342 -8.84 59.08 4.12
CA GLY A 342 -10.06 58.28 4.13
C GLY A 342 -11.31 58.83 3.41
N TYR A 343 -12.30 57.93 3.33
CA TYR A 343 -13.77 58.02 3.32
C TYR A 343 -14.53 59.18 2.62
N ARG A 344 -15.46 58.80 1.71
CA ARG A 344 -16.90 59.10 1.86
C ARG A 344 -17.82 58.13 1.09
N HIS A 345 -19.00 57.90 1.68
CA HIS A 345 -20.13 57.02 1.34
C HIS A 345 -20.94 57.41 0.10
N GLU A 346 -21.60 56.43 -0.54
CA GLU A 346 -23.04 56.47 -0.88
C GLU A 346 -23.61 55.06 -1.16
N GLU A 347 -24.92 54.91 -0.98
CA GLU A 347 -25.70 53.71 -0.65
C GLU A 347 -26.26 52.91 -1.87
N SER A 348 -26.46 51.59 -1.72
CA SER A 348 -27.68 50.89 -2.22
C SER A 348 -27.81 49.42 -1.76
N PRO A 349 -29.04 48.84 -1.76
CA PRO A 349 -29.45 47.76 -0.87
C PRO A 349 -29.52 46.37 -1.53
N GLY A 350 -29.42 45.30 -0.72
CA GLY A 350 -29.79 43.95 -1.14
C GLY A 350 -29.01 42.82 -0.45
N ALA A 351 -29.20 42.64 0.86
CA ALA A 351 -28.65 41.48 1.58
C ALA A 351 -29.71 40.38 1.71
N LEU A 352 -29.50 39.26 1.01
CA LEU A 352 -30.12 37.97 1.33
C LEU A 352 -29.20 37.24 2.31
N VAL A 353 -29.71 37.01 3.52
CA VAL A 353 -29.04 36.24 4.59
C VAL A 353 -29.23 34.74 4.31
N PRO A 354 -28.20 33.88 4.40
CA PRO A 354 -28.38 32.43 4.35
C PRO A 354 -28.96 31.90 5.67
N TYR A 355 -30.07 31.17 5.56
CA TYR A 355 -30.78 30.51 6.65
C TYR A 355 -30.00 29.32 7.22
N VAL A 356 -29.87 29.26 8.55
CA VAL A 356 -29.31 28.15 9.33
C VAL A 356 -30.49 27.35 9.93
N PRO A 357 -30.67 26.05 9.61
CA PRO A 357 -31.77 25.28 10.18
C PRO A 357 -31.45 24.81 11.61
N THR A 358 -32.39 25.03 12.53
CA THR A 358 -32.35 24.55 13.92
C THR A 358 -32.98 23.14 14.07
N PRO A 359 -32.68 22.41 15.17
CA PRO A 359 -32.92 20.97 15.34
C PRO A 359 -34.38 20.51 15.47
N GLU A 360 -35.37 21.36 15.19
CA GLU A 360 -36.79 21.05 15.37
C GLU A 360 -37.53 20.76 14.05
N THR A 361 -36.82 20.74 12.92
CA THR A 361 -37.42 20.50 11.58
C THR A 361 -37.25 19.06 11.09
N VAL A 362 -36.54 18.19 11.83
CA VAL A 362 -36.30 16.78 11.46
C VAL A 362 -37.37 15.83 12.05
N GLN A 363 -38.26 16.32 12.94
CA GLN A 363 -39.25 15.48 13.64
C GLN A 363 -40.63 15.40 12.98
N ARG A 364 -40.81 15.85 11.73
CA ARG A 364 -42.11 15.77 11.02
C ARG A 364 -42.17 14.87 9.79
N SER A 365 -41.14 14.07 9.51
CA SER A 365 -41.19 13.05 8.45
C SER A 365 -41.25 11.60 8.96
N ILE A 366 -41.28 11.38 10.29
CA ILE A 366 -41.34 10.03 10.91
C ILE A 366 -42.71 9.75 11.56
N ALA A 367 -43.79 10.33 11.04
CA ALA A 367 -45.13 10.16 11.63
C ALA A 367 -46.20 9.84 10.58
N GLN A 368 -46.01 8.77 9.80
CA GLN A 368 -47.08 8.04 9.12
C GLN A 368 -46.72 6.55 8.98
N GLN A 369 -46.84 5.80 10.07
CA GLN A 369 -47.06 4.35 10.01
C GLN A 369 -48.11 4.02 11.08
N GLU A 370 -49.34 3.81 10.63
CA GLU A 370 -50.43 3.26 11.45
C GLU A 370 -50.19 1.77 11.72
N GLU A 371 -50.40 1.37 12.97
CA GLU A 371 -50.46 0.00 13.46
C GLU A 371 -51.80 -0.68 13.13
N LEU A 372 -51.76 -2.01 12.88
CA LEU A 372 -52.69 -3.09 13.34
C LEU A 372 -52.62 -4.31 12.37
N PRO A 373 -52.90 -5.57 12.79
CA PRO A 373 -52.43 -6.30 13.97
C PRO A 373 -51.74 -7.65 13.60
N TYR A 374 -50.86 -8.11 14.49
CA TYR A 374 -50.25 -9.45 14.46
C TYR A 374 -51.28 -10.54 14.76
N GLN A 375 -51.41 -11.53 13.86
CA GLN A 375 -51.44 -12.99 14.11
C GLN A 375 -52.15 -13.71 12.94
N HIS A 376 -51.59 -14.86 12.53
CA HIS A 376 -51.98 -15.72 11.40
C HIS A 376 -51.45 -15.37 9.99
N ARG A 377 -50.12 -15.29 9.82
CA ARG A 377 -49.41 -15.95 8.69
C ARG A 377 -47.90 -15.93 8.90
N LEU A 378 -47.37 -16.93 9.61
CA LEU A 378 -45.92 -17.18 9.70
C LEU A 378 -45.59 -18.51 9.01
N VAL A 379 -45.89 -18.60 7.71
CA VAL A 379 -45.25 -19.51 6.75
C VAL A 379 -45.44 -18.85 5.37
N ASP A 380 -44.38 -18.73 4.57
CA ASP A 380 -44.35 -18.32 3.14
C ASP A 380 -44.33 -16.81 2.75
N LEU A 381 -43.41 -16.01 3.30
CA LEU A 381 -43.10 -14.66 2.75
C LEU A 381 -41.62 -14.40 2.41
N ASN A 382 -40.78 -15.45 2.32
CA ASN A 382 -39.33 -15.32 2.07
C ASN A 382 -38.83 -16.12 0.84
N ARG A 383 -39.63 -16.24 -0.24
CA ARG A 383 -39.08 -16.69 -1.53
C ARG A 383 -38.69 -15.46 -2.35
N ASP A 384 -37.40 -15.16 -2.37
CA ASP A 384 -36.82 -14.31 -3.42
C ASP A 384 -36.95 -15.07 -4.75
N PRO A 385 -37.72 -14.54 -5.74
CA PRO A 385 -37.96 -15.23 -7.00
C PRO A 385 -36.69 -15.44 -7.84
N ASP A 386 -35.60 -14.71 -7.57
CA ASP A 386 -34.34 -14.78 -8.32
C ASP A 386 -33.32 -15.77 -7.74
N CYS A 387 -33.64 -16.41 -6.60
CA CYS A 387 -32.78 -17.38 -5.92
C CYS A 387 -33.13 -18.82 -6.26
N LEU A 388 -32.11 -19.67 -6.40
CA LEU A 388 -32.28 -21.10 -6.73
C LEU A 388 -32.83 -21.89 -5.53
N THR A 389 -33.85 -22.70 -5.79
CA THR A 389 -34.44 -23.62 -4.79
C THR A 389 -33.59 -24.89 -4.63
N ASP A 390 -33.74 -25.60 -3.51
CA ASP A 390 -32.99 -26.85 -3.28
C ASP A 390 -33.25 -27.91 -4.35
N ASN A 391 -34.49 -28.00 -4.84
CA ASN A 391 -34.86 -28.89 -5.94
C ASN A 391 -34.14 -28.54 -7.25
N GLN A 392 -33.94 -27.24 -7.52
CA GLN A 392 -33.16 -26.79 -8.67
C GLN A 392 -31.67 -27.11 -8.50
N LEU A 393 -31.11 -26.98 -7.28
CA LEU A 393 -29.72 -27.35 -7.03
C LEU A 393 -29.47 -28.85 -7.19
N VAL A 394 -30.42 -29.70 -6.79
CA VAL A 394 -30.37 -31.15 -7.06
C VAL A 394 -30.34 -31.40 -8.57
N ASP A 395 -31.28 -30.84 -9.34
CA ASP A 395 -31.34 -31.02 -10.79
C ASP A 395 -30.05 -30.55 -11.48
N ILE A 396 -29.52 -29.39 -11.10
CA ILE A 396 -28.26 -28.84 -11.61
C ILE A 396 -27.09 -29.78 -11.29
N SER A 397 -26.97 -30.26 -10.04
CA SER A 397 -25.87 -31.13 -9.62
C SER A 397 -25.78 -32.42 -10.44
N SER A 398 -26.92 -32.97 -10.88
CA SER A 398 -26.98 -34.18 -11.70
C SER A 398 -26.54 -33.98 -13.16
N LYS A 399 -26.51 -32.73 -13.65
CA LYS A 399 -26.25 -32.39 -15.05
C LYS A 399 -24.84 -31.84 -15.30
N LEU A 400 -24.10 -31.50 -14.25
CA LEU A 400 -22.77 -30.90 -14.39
C LEU A 400 -21.68 -31.96 -14.63
N PRO A 401 -20.77 -31.73 -15.59
CA PRO A 401 -19.77 -32.73 -15.95
C PRO A 401 -18.61 -32.76 -14.96
N LEU A 402 -18.11 -33.95 -14.63
CA LEU A 402 -17.09 -34.16 -13.58
C LEU A 402 -15.76 -33.45 -13.90
N ASP A 403 -15.36 -33.36 -15.16
CA ASP A 403 -14.11 -32.70 -15.59
C ASP A 403 -14.12 -31.19 -15.35
N LYS A 404 -15.29 -30.60 -15.07
CA LYS A 404 -15.47 -29.20 -14.71
C LYS A 404 -15.67 -28.96 -13.22
N PHE A 405 -15.53 -29.98 -12.38
CA PHE A 405 -15.82 -29.86 -10.95
C PHE A 405 -14.96 -28.80 -10.26
N ASN A 406 -13.64 -28.93 -10.33
CA ASN A 406 -12.72 -27.97 -9.69
C ASN A 406 -12.92 -26.53 -10.17
N PRO A 407 -12.97 -26.22 -11.49
CA PRO A 407 -13.14 -24.83 -11.93
C PRO A 407 -14.50 -24.25 -11.52
N ILE A 408 -15.57 -25.04 -11.46
CA ILE A 408 -16.88 -24.57 -10.98
C ILE A 408 -16.86 -24.36 -9.47
N ALA A 409 -16.34 -25.32 -8.70
CA ALA A 409 -16.29 -25.23 -7.24
C ALA A 409 -15.49 -24.02 -6.77
N ILE A 410 -14.32 -23.77 -7.39
CA ILE A 410 -13.47 -22.62 -7.07
C ILE A 410 -14.16 -21.30 -7.43
N LYS A 411 -14.84 -21.22 -8.58
CA LYS A 411 -15.58 -20.02 -9.01
C LYS A 411 -16.83 -19.74 -8.17
N LEU A 412 -17.40 -20.77 -7.53
CA LEU A 412 -18.45 -20.63 -6.51
C LEU A 412 -17.86 -20.37 -5.11
N GLY A 413 -16.55 -20.15 -5.01
CA GLY A 413 -15.86 -19.73 -3.80
C GLY A 413 -15.44 -20.87 -2.86
N SER A 414 -15.37 -22.12 -3.32
CA SER A 414 -14.73 -23.19 -2.55
C SER A 414 -13.21 -23.13 -2.66
N THR A 415 -12.49 -23.41 -1.58
CA THR A 415 -11.02 -23.49 -1.62
C THR A 415 -10.55 -24.77 -2.32
N MET A 416 -9.29 -24.82 -2.74
CA MET A 416 -8.71 -26.04 -3.33
C MET A 416 -8.73 -27.20 -2.33
N THR A 417 -8.38 -26.94 -1.06
CA THR A 417 -8.40 -27.94 0.02
C THR A 417 -9.80 -28.49 0.27
N GLU A 418 -10.83 -27.62 0.27
CA GLU A 418 -12.23 -28.08 0.35
C GLU A 418 -12.62 -28.94 -0.85
N THR A 419 -12.23 -28.52 -2.06
CA THR A 419 -12.53 -29.23 -3.30
C THR A 419 -11.86 -30.61 -3.34
N GLU A 420 -10.62 -30.70 -2.85
CA GLU A 420 -9.89 -31.97 -2.71
C GLU A 420 -10.49 -32.88 -1.65
N ASN A 421 -10.92 -32.33 -0.52
CA ASN A 421 -11.63 -33.07 0.52
C ASN A 421 -12.99 -33.58 0.04
N ILE A 422 -13.73 -32.80 -0.75
CA ILE A 422 -15.00 -33.22 -1.35
C ILE A 422 -14.74 -34.35 -2.38
N ARG A 423 -13.68 -34.23 -3.18
CA ARG A 423 -13.29 -35.25 -4.16
C ARG A 423 -12.74 -36.52 -3.53
N SER A 424 -12.15 -36.45 -2.34
CA SER A 424 -11.67 -37.62 -1.60
C SER A 424 -12.80 -38.36 -0.86
N THR A 425 -13.93 -37.69 -0.62
CA THR A 425 -15.08 -38.23 0.11
C THR A 425 -16.18 -38.78 -0.78
N SER A 426 -16.30 -38.35 -2.04
CA SER A 426 -17.22 -38.93 -3.02
C SER A 426 -16.59 -39.01 -4.42
N ASN A 427 -16.93 -40.08 -5.15
CA ASN A 427 -16.54 -40.28 -6.55
C ASN A 427 -17.68 -39.95 -7.54
N LYS A 428 -18.85 -39.51 -7.05
CA LYS A 428 -19.99 -39.15 -7.87
C LYS A 428 -20.05 -37.64 -8.05
N ALA A 429 -20.02 -37.20 -9.30
CA ALA A 429 -20.07 -35.78 -9.66
C ALA A 429 -21.26 -35.07 -9.00
N GLU A 430 -22.44 -35.70 -9.00
CA GLU A 430 -23.67 -35.16 -8.41
C GLU A 430 -23.51 -34.84 -6.91
N GLU A 431 -23.01 -35.79 -6.11
CA GLU A 431 -22.82 -35.60 -4.66
C GLU A 431 -21.78 -34.50 -4.38
N MET A 432 -20.72 -34.44 -5.19
CA MET A 432 -19.69 -33.43 -5.11
C MET A 432 -20.25 -32.03 -5.42
N TYR A 433 -20.99 -31.89 -6.51
CA TYR A 433 -21.62 -30.63 -6.90
C TYR A 433 -22.72 -30.21 -5.93
N PHE A 434 -23.55 -31.13 -5.44
CA PHE A 434 -24.58 -30.83 -4.47
C PHE A 434 -23.99 -30.24 -3.18
N THR A 435 -22.88 -30.80 -2.71
CA THR A 435 -22.15 -30.28 -1.54
C THR A 435 -21.64 -28.86 -1.76
N VAL A 436 -21.01 -28.61 -2.91
CA VAL A 436 -20.49 -27.29 -3.28
C VAL A 436 -21.62 -26.26 -3.43
N LEU A 437 -22.68 -26.62 -4.15
CA LEU A 437 -23.81 -25.73 -4.42
C LEU A 437 -24.59 -25.38 -3.15
N THR A 438 -24.73 -26.33 -2.22
CA THR A 438 -25.38 -26.09 -0.92
C THR A 438 -24.57 -25.12 -0.08
N ARG A 439 -23.25 -25.31 0.03
CA ARG A 439 -22.35 -24.38 0.76
C ARG A 439 -22.27 -23.01 0.11
N TRP A 440 -22.32 -22.95 -1.23
CA TRP A 440 -22.40 -21.67 -1.94
C TRP A 440 -23.75 -20.97 -1.68
N LYS A 441 -24.86 -21.71 -1.67
CA LYS A 441 -26.20 -21.19 -1.33
C LYS A 441 -26.24 -20.61 0.09
N GLU A 442 -25.67 -21.30 1.07
CA GLU A 442 -25.62 -20.81 2.46
C GLU A 442 -24.89 -19.46 2.57
N ARG A 443 -23.83 -19.25 1.77
CA ARG A 443 -23.03 -18.02 1.77
C ARG A 443 -23.66 -16.87 0.99
N THR A 444 -24.36 -17.17 -0.11
CA THR A 444 -24.76 -16.15 -1.10
C THR A 444 -26.26 -16.03 -1.32
N ARG A 445 -27.06 -16.94 -0.72
CA ARG A 445 -28.47 -17.19 -1.02
C ARG A 445 -28.73 -17.73 -2.44
N ALA A 446 -27.69 -18.18 -3.15
CA ALA A 446 -27.74 -18.79 -4.48
C ALA A 446 -28.47 -17.95 -5.55
N PRO A 447 -27.98 -16.74 -5.87
CA PRO A 447 -28.54 -15.93 -6.95
C PRO A 447 -28.37 -16.65 -8.30
N ARG A 448 -29.47 -16.81 -9.05
CA ARG A 448 -29.49 -17.53 -10.33
C ARG A 448 -28.47 -16.98 -11.33
N ARG A 449 -28.36 -15.65 -11.40
CA ARG A 449 -27.44 -14.93 -12.31
C ARG A 449 -25.97 -15.28 -12.07
N GLN A 450 -25.53 -15.37 -10.82
CA GLN A 450 -24.15 -15.70 -10.48
C GLN A 450 -23.79 -17.11 -10.97
N LEU A 451 -24.69 -18.09 -10.80
CA LEU A 451 -24.44 -19.45 -11.30
C LEU A 451 -24.38 -19.48 -12.83
N ILE A 452 -25.27 -18.75 -13.51
CA ILE A 452 -25.24 -18.64 -14.98
C ILE A 452 -23.90 -18.08 -15.46
N ASP A 453 -23.40 -17.03 -14.83
CA ASP A 453 -22.12 -16.40 -15.19
C ASP A 453 -20.93 -17.35 -14.95
N VAL A 454 -20.96 -18.12 -13.85
CA VAL A 454 -19.97 -19.17 -13.59
C VAL A 454 -20.00 -20.24 -14.67
N LEU A 455 -21.19 -20.77 -15.00
CA LEU A 455 -21.36 -21.82 -16.02
C LEU A 455 -20.96 -21.33 -17.42
N ARG A 456 -21.24 -20.06 -17.75
CA ARG A 456 -20.78 -19.42 -18.99
C ARG A 456 -19.26 -19.34 -19.04
N SER A 457 -18.63 -18.96 -17.93
CA SER A 457 -17.17 -18.82 -17.85
C SER A 457 -16.40 -20.14 -18.00
N VAL A 458 -17.05 -21.28 -17.73
CA VAL A 458 -16.47 -22.63 -17.91
C VAL A 458 -16.95 -23.32 -19.21
N LYS A 459 -17.54 -22.56 -20.14
CA LYS A 459 -18.02 -23.02 -21.46
C LYS A 459 -19.16 -24.06 -21.39
N LEU A 460 -20.03 -23.99 -20.37
CA LEU A 460 -21.19 -24.87 -20.22
C LEU A 460 -22.52 -24.21 -20.64
N LEU A 461 -22.48 -23.34 -21.66
CA LEU A 461 -23.65 -22.59 -22.15
C LEU A 461 -24.80 -23.50 -22.60
N GLY A 462 -24.49 -24.67 -23.19
CA GLY A 462 -25.50 -25.65 -23.61
C GLY A 462 -26.26 -26.29 -22.44
N ILE A 463 -25.69 -26.29 -21.23
CA ILE A 463 -26.37 -26.76 -20.02
C ILE A 463 -27.24 -25.64 -19.43
N VAL A 464 -26.81 -24.37 -19.51
CA VAL A 464 -27.63 -23.22 -19.11
C VAL A 464 -28.95 -23.16 -19.88
N GLN A 465 -28.90 -23.42 -21.19
CA GLN A 465 -30.07 -23.46 -22.08
C GLN A 465 -30.98 -24.67 -21.82
N SER A 466 -30.41 -25.85 -21.53
CA SER A 466 -31.19 -27.07 -21.26
C SER A 466 -31.84 -27.09 -19.86
N MET A 467 -31.36 -26.25 -18.94
CA MET A 467 -31.88 -26.13 -17.57
C MET A 467 -32.96 -25.04 -17.42
N GLY A 468 -33.36 -24.35 -18.50
CA GLY A 468 -34.36 -23.27 -18.44
C GLY A 468 -33.96 -22.15 -17.47
N LEU A 469 -32.66 -21.85 -17.39
CA LEU A 469 -32.14 -20.84 -16.47
C LEU A 469 -32.31 -19.41 -17.01
N GLU A 470 -32.55 -19.24 -18.31
CA GLU A 470 -32.90 -17.96 -18.95
C GLU A 470 -34.42 -17.84 -19.07
N HIS A 471 -35.01 -16.79 -18.49
CA HIS A 471 -36.36 -16.36 -18.83
C HIS A 471 -36.23 -15.38 -19.99
N ASP A 472 -36.78 -15.74 -21.15
CA ASP A 472 -36.83 -14.87 -22.31
C ASP A 472 -37.73 -13.65 -21.99
N SER A 473 -37.15 -12.46 -22.03
CA SER A 473 -37.85 -11.18 -21.88
C SER A 473 -37.94 -10.47 -23.22
N SER A 474 -38.31 -11.21 -24.27
CA SER A 474 -38.54 -10.66 -25.60
C SER A 474 -39.87 -11.13 -26.19
N GLN A 475 -40.98 -10.65 -25.63
CA GLN A 475 -42.28 -10.57 -26.31
C GLN A 475 -43.25 -9.67 -25.55
N GLU A 476 -43.21 -8.37 -25.82
CA GLU A 476 -44.36 -7.46 -25.69
C GLU A 476 -43.99 -6.14 -26.41
N ASP A 477 -44.16 -6.16 -27.73
CA ASP A 477 -44.38 -4.99 -28.58
C ASP A 477 -44.88 -5.50 -29.95
N SER A 478 -46.13 -5.98 -29.97
CA SER A 478 -47.00 -6.09 -31.15
C SER A 478 -48.37 -6.61 -30.73
N ASP A 479 -49.24 -5.69 -30.35
CA ASP A 479 -50.56 -5.47 -30.98
C ASP A 479 -51.24 -4.22 -30.43
#